data_AF-A0AAP0B4E9-F1
#
_entry.id   AF-A0AAP0B4E9-F1
#
_cell.length_a   1.000
_cell.length_b   1.000
_cell.length_c   1.000
_cell.angle_alpha   90.00
_cell.angle_beta   90.00
_cell.angle_gamma   90.00
#
_symmetry.space_group_name_H-M   'P 1'
#
loop_
_entity.id
_entity.type
_entity.pdbx_description
1 polymer ?
#
loop_
_entity_poly.entity_id
_entity_poly.type
_entity_poly.pdbx_seq_one_letter_code
_entity_poly.pdbx_strand_id
1 'polypeptide(L)'
;MHYIKVNCFVLFITHCSWGEDKFTFGSYSYVAVGSSGDDYDFLAENIGNGRVFFAGEATNRRYPATMHGALLSGLREAANICRIAGRRSVVQTEDKAVEEGLDLDDLFKSPDLSFGQFSVLHDPTPGSPDSTSLVRVRSSERKLGSDSVFLYGLISKKLVLELAVIDGDEKRLSLLSSSLGTKLVGRNGLSSQGEDLISRIKAAKSSGKNYARNNEWNPPCLASLVWTFC
;
A
#
# COMPACT_ATOMS: atom_id res chain seq x y z
N MET A 1 -39.90 -49.16 -64.17
CA MET A 1 -39.33 -49.07 -62.80
C MET A 1 -38.30 -47.94 -62.82
N HIS A 2 -38.72 -46.71 -62.54
CA HIS A 2 -37.87 -45.52 -62.62
C HIS A 2 -37.18 -45.30 -61.28
N TYR A 3 -35.85 -45.41 -61.24
CA TYR A 3 -35.04 -44.99 -60.11
C TYR A 3 -34.84 -43.47 -60.17
N ILE A 4 -35.39 -42.76 -59.18
CA ILE A 4 -35.10 -41.34 -58.95
C ILE A 4 -33.71 -41.27 -58.30
N LYS A 5 -32.74 -40.75 -59.05
CA LYS A 5 -31.39 -40.47 -58.55
C LYS A 5 -31.43 -39.14 -57.81
N VAL A 6 -31.52 -39.18 -56.49
CA VAL A 6 -31.46 -37.98 -55.65
C VAL A 6 -30.00 -37.53 -55.64
N ASN A 7 -29.66 -36.52 -56.46
CA ASN A 7 -28.36 -35.86 -56.41
C ASN A 7 -28.32 -34.98 -55.15
N CYS A 8 -27.78 -35.52 -54.07
CA CYS A 8 -27.50 -34.77 -52.86
C CYS A 8 -26.20 -33.97 -53.06
N PHE A 9 -26.32 -32.72 -53.50
CA PHE A 9 -25.20 -31.78 -53.53
C PHE A 9 -24.93 -31.28 -52.10
N VAL A 10 -23.92 -31.83 -51.43
CA VAL A 10 -23.38 -31.21 -50.21
C VAL A 10 -22.34 -30.19 -50.65
N LEU A 11 -22.64 -28.90 -50.51
CA LEU A 11 -21.77 -27.84 -51.01
C LEU A 11 -20.61 -27.53 -50.05
N PHE A 12 -20.80 -27.68 -48.74
CA PHE A 12 -19.73 -27.53 -47.73
C PHE A 12 -20.03 -28.37 -46.48
N ILE A 13 -19.02 -29.08 -45.98
CA ILE A 13 -19.01 -29.74 -44.67
C ILE A 13 -17.84 -29.16 -43.88
N THR A 14 -18.10 -28.70 -42.67
CA THR A 14 -17.06 -28.30 -41.71
C THR A 14 -17.10 -29.23 -40.50
N HIS A 15 -15.92 -29.59 -40.00
CA HIS A 15 -15.74 -30.46 -38.85
C HIS A 15 -14.94 -29.71 -37.77
N CYS A 16 -15.41 -29.74 -36.52
CA CYS A 16 -14.73 -29.10 -35.39
C CYS A 16 -14.19 -30.18 -34.45
N SER A 17 -12.86 -30.30 -34.38
CA SER A 17 -12.17 -31.22 -33.47
C SER A 17 -11.55 -30.45 -32.30
N TRP A 18 -12.38 -29.96 -31.37
CA TRP A 18 -11.93 -29.16 -30.22
C TRP A 18 -10.96 -29.92 -29.30
N GLY A 19 -11.09 -31.25 -29.20
CA GLY A 19 -10.20 -32.07 -28.37
C GLY A 19 -8.77 -32.20 -28.92
N GLU A 20 -8.59 -32.01 -30.23
CA GLU A 20 -7.28 -32.10 -30.89
C GLU A 20 -6.65 -30.72 -31.15
N ASP A 21 -7.41 -29.64 -30.92
CA ASP A 21 -6.91 -28.28 -31.08
C ASP A 21 -5.94 -27.91 -29.95
N LYS A 22 -4.73 -27.50 -30.35
CA LYS A 22 -3.60 -27.17 -29.46
C LYS A 22 -3.87 -25.97 -28.55
N PHE A 23 -4.88 -25.16 -28.82
CA PHE A 23 -5.20 -23.98 -28.03
C PHE A 23 -6.35 -24.20 -27.05
N THR A 24 -7.15 -25.26 -27.23
CA THR A 24 -8.38 -25.47 -26.45
C THR A 24 -8.40 -26.81 -25.74
N PHE A 25 -7.83 -27.88 -26.33
CA PHE A 25 -7.76 -29.23 -25.76
C PHE A 25 -9.11 -29.78 -25.26
N GLY A 26 -10.22 -29.23 -25.74
CA GLY A 26 -11.54 -29.47 -25.19
C GLY A 26 -12.52 -28.34 -25.51
N SER A 27 -13.78 -28.54 -25.12
CA SER A 27 -14.84 -27.57 -25.39
C SER A 27 -15.03 -26.60 -24.23
N TYR A 28 -15.43 -27.11 -23.06
CA TYR A 28 -15.73 -26.33 -21.87
C TYR A 28 -15.47 -27.15 -20.60
N SER A 29 -15.33 -26.48 -19.46
CA SER A 29 -15.20 -27.15 -18.17
C SER A 29 -16.49 -27.84 -17.74
N TYR A 30 -16.36 -28.90 -16.93
CA TYR A 30 -17.48 -29.54 -16.24
C TYR A 30 -17.00 -30.09 -14.89
N VAL A 31 -17.91 -30.24 -13.93
CA VAL A 31 -17.59 -30.86 -12.64
C VAL A 31 -17.54 -32.37 -12.83
N ALA A 32 -16.34 -32.93 -12.78
CA ALA A 32 -16.14 -34.38 -12.86
C ALA A 32 -16.70 -35.11 -11.63
N VAL A 33 -16.90 -36.43 -11.75
CA VAL A 33 -17.30 -37.26 -10.61
C VAL A 33 -16.21 -37.20 -9.55
N GLY A 34 -16.58 -36.78 -8.34
CA GLY A 34 -15.65 -36.59 -7.22
C GLY A 34 -15.07 -35.16 -7.12
N SER A 35 -15.29 -34.31 -8.12
CA SER A 35 -15.02 -32.87 -8.05
C SER A 35 -16.18 -32.10 -7.44
N SER A 36 -15.92 -30.85 -7.08
CA SER A 36 -16.93 -29.97 -6.51
C SER A 36 -16.90 -28.59 -7.16
N GLY A 37 -17.93 -27.77 -6.90
CA GLY A 37 -17.94 -26.38 -7.35
C GLY A 37 -16.80 -25.55 -6.77
N ASP A 38 -16.20 -25.98 -5.66
CA ASP A 38 -15.10 -25.25 -5.01
C ASP A 38 -13.81 -25.31 -5.84
N ASP A 39 -13.68 -26.30 -6.74
CA ASP A 39 -12.56 -26.38 -7.70
C ASP A 39 -12.49 -25.13 -8.59
N TYR A 40 -13.63 -24.52 -8.93
CA TYR A 40 -13.67 -23.25 -9.65
C TYR A 40 -13.15 -22.07 -8.83
N ASP A 41 -13.40 -22.08 -7.51
CA ASP A 41 -12.93 -21.04 -6.60
C ASP A 41 -11.41 -21.16 -6.40
N PHE A 42 -10.88 -22.39 -6.31
CA PHE A 42 -9.44 -22.65 -6.29
C PHE A 42 -8.76 -22.19 -7.59
N LEU A 43 -9.33 -22.51 -8.76
CA LEU A 43 -8.79 -22.04 -10.04
C LEU A 43 -8.82 -20.52 -10.21
N ALA A 44 -9.71 -19.83 -9.49
CA ALA A 44 -9.81 -18.37 -9.49
C ALA A 44 -8.82 -17.67 -8.53
N GLU A 45 -8.07 -18.43 -7.72
CA GLU A 45 -7.13 -17.88 -6.76
C GLU A 45 -5.90 -17.27 -7.46
N ASN A 46 -5.46 -16.10 -7.02
CA ASN A 46 -4.26 -15.46 -7.56
C ASN A 46 -2.98 -16.04 -6.92
N ILE A 47 -1.88 -16.04 -7.67
CA ILE A 47 -0.61 -16.63 -7.24
C ILE A 47 0.50 -15.55 -7.20
N GLY A 48 1.48 -15.76 -6.31
CA GLY A 48 2.69 -14.94 -6.23
C GLY A 48 2.42 -13.54 -5.68
N ASN A 49 1.55 -13.44 -4.68
CA ASN A 49 1.12 -12.18 -4.05
C ASN A 49 0.48 -11.23 -5.08
N GLY A 50 -0.47 -11.76 -5.87
CA GLY A 50 -1.17 -10.99 -6.90
C GLY A 50 -0.30 -10.67 -8.13
N ARG A 51 0.63 -11.54 -8.52
CA ARG A 51 1.40 -11.39 -9.76
C ARG A 51 0.71 -12.07 -10.94
N VAL A 52 0.10 -13.23 -10.69
CA VAL A 52 -0.60 -14.04 -11.69
C VAL A 52 -2.06 -14.14 -11.29
N PHE A 53 -2.96 -13.90 -12.24
CA PHE A 53 -4.41 -13.93 -12.08
C PHE A 53 -5.01 -14.85 -13.12
N PHE A 54 -6.09 -15.53 -12.76
CA PHE A 54 -6.76 -16.50 -13.63
C PHE A 54 -8.19 -16.05 -13.92
N ALA A 55 -8.49 -15.93 -15.20
CA ALA A 55 -9.82 -15.63 -15.71
C ALA A 55 -10.18 -16.65 -16.80
N GLY A 56 -11.47 -16.80 -17.05
CA GLY A 56 -12.02 -17.76 -17.99
C GLY A 56 -13.26 -18.42 -17.43
N GLU A 57 -13.94 -19.20 -18.26
CA GLU A 57 -15.16 -19.91 -17.84
C GLU A 57 -14.90 -20.87 -16.66
N ALA A 58 -13.69 -21.45 -16.57
CA ALA A 58 -13.29 -22.42 -15.55
C ALA A 58 -12.96 -21.78 -14.20
N THR A 59 -13.13 -20.46 -14.08
CA THR A 59 -12.82 -19.68 -12.87
C THR A 59 -14.09 -19.04 -12.27
N ASN A 60 -15.28 -19.41 -12.78
CA ASN A 60 -16.55 -18.83 -12.34
C ASN A 60 -17.54 -19.93 -11.93
N ARG A 61 -17.64 -20.18 -10.62
CA ARG A 61 -18.53 -21.19 -10.04
C ARG A 61 -20.01 -20.98 -10.36
N ARG A 62 -20.46 -19.73 -10.51
CA ARG A 62 -21.89 -19.42 -10.73
C ARG A 62 -22.33 -19.64 -12.17
N TYR A 63 -21.42 -19.45 -13.12
CA TYR A 63 -21.71 -19.52 -14.55
C TYR A 63 -20.61 -20.30 -15.30
N PRO A 64 -20.34 -21.57 -14.93
CA PRO A 64 -19.31 -22.38 -15.58
C PRO A 64 -19.67 -22.69 -17.03
N ALA A 65 -18.69 -22.96 -17.89
CA ALA A 65 -18.91 -23.35 -19.29
C ALA A 65 -19.75 -22.37 -20.13
N THR A 66 -19.78 -21.08 -19.76
CA THR A 66 -20.53 -20.05 -20.49
C THR A 66 -19.65 -18.87 -20.90
N MET A 67 -19.99 -18.25 -22.03
CA MET A 67 -19.37 -17.00 -22.50
C MET A 67 -19.50 -15.88 -21.47
N HIS A 68 -20.70 -15.69 -20.88
CA HIS A 68 -20.92 -14.65 -19.88
C HIS A 68 -20.12 -14.91 -18.60
N GLY A 69 -19.94 -16.18 -18.19
CA GLY A 69 -19.08 -16.56 -17.08
C GLY A 69 -17.63 -16.13 -17.29
N ALA A 70 -17.09 -16.37 -18.50
CA ALA A 70 -15.77 -15.92 -18.91
C ALA A 70 -15.65 -14.38 -18.87
N LEU A 71 -16.61 -13.66 -19.43
CA LEU A 71 -16.62 -12.19 -19.39
C LEU A 71 -16.60 -11.63 -17.95
N LEU A 72 -17.49 -12.15 -17.09
CA LEU A 72 -17.58 -11.71 -15.70
C LEU A 72 -16.29 -12.02 -14.91
N SER A 73 -15.67 -13.17 -15.17
CA SER A 73 -14.38 -13.50 -14.55
C SER A 73 -13.24 -12.57 -15.00
N GLY A 74 -13.25 -12.13 -16.26
CA GLY A 74 -12.28 -11.15 -16.77
C GLY A 74 -12.44 -9.79 -16.11
N LEU A 75 -13.68 -9.31 -15.94
CA LEU A 75 -13.97 -8.06 -15.21
C LEU A 75 -13.53 -8.16 -13.73
N ARG A 76 -13.77 -9.31 -13.09
CA ARG A 76 -13.33 -9.59 -11.72
C ARG A 76 -11.81 -9.46 -11.59
N GLU A 77 -11.05 -10.08 -12.49
CA GLU A 77 -9.59 -10.02 -12.41
C GLU A 77 -9.00 -8.68 -12.82
N ALA A 78 -9.58 -8.00 -13.80
CA ALA A 78 -9.19 -6.63 -14.12
C ALA A 78 -9.30 -5.71 -12.89
N ALA A 79 -10.39 -5.80 -12.12
CA ALA A 79 -10.55 -5.05 -10.88
C ALA A 79 -9.51 -5.45 -9.81
N ASN A 80 -9.20 -6.74 -9.69
CA ASN A 80 -8.17 -7.23 -8.75
C ASN A 80 -6.77 -6.72 -9.12
N ILE A 81 -6.40 -6.76 -10.40
CA ILE A 81 -5.14 -6.24 -10.92
C ILE A 81 -5.03 -4.75 -10.62
N CYS A 82 -6.07 -3.95 -10.90
CA CYS A 82 -6.06 -2.52 -10.59
C CYS A 82 -5.85 -2.24 -9.10
N ARG A 83 -6.52 -2.99 -8.22
CA ARG A 83 -6.35 -2.85 -6.75
C ARG A 83 -4.93 -3.19 -6.30
N ILE A 84 -4.35 -4.27 -6.83
CA ILE A 84 -3.02 -4.72 -6.44
C ILE A 84 -1.93 -3.84 -7.05
N ALA A 85 -2.10 -3.37 -8.29
CA ALA A 85 -1.23 -2.38 -8.91
C ALA A 85 -1.22 -1.06 -8.12
N GLY A 86 -2.39 -0.58 -7.67
CA GLY A 86 -2.50 0.58 -6.79
C GLY A 86 -1.83 0.38 -5.43
N ARG A 87 -1.84 -0.83 -4.87
CA ARG A 87 -1.07 -1.17 -3.66
C ARG A 87 0.43 -1.26 -3.93
N ARG A 88 0.85 -1.79 -5.08
CA ARG A 88 2.26 -1.87 -5.46
C ARG A 88 2.87 -0.51 -5.76
N SER A 89 2.14 0.44 -6.32
CA SER A 89 2.66 1.81 -6.46
C SER A 89 2.95 2.44 -5.09
N VAL A 90 2.17 2.08 -4.08
CA VAL A 90 2.42 2.51 -2.70
C VAL A 90 3.65 1.80 -2.11
N VAL A 91 3.76 0.47 -2.26
CA VAL A 91 4.88 -0.33 -1.71
C VAL A 91 6.20 -0.14 -2.48
N GLN A 92 6.17 0.09 -3.79
CA GLN A 92 7.39 0.39 -4.58
C GLN A 92 7.98 1.78 -4.30
N THR A 93 7.25 2.63 -3.56
CA THR A 93 7.84 3.86 -3.02
C THR A 93 8.70 3.56 -1.79
N GLU A 94 8.46 2.43 -1.10
CA GLU A 94 9.24 2.01 0.08
C GLU A 94 10.50 1.22 -0.31
N ASP A 95 10.49 0.42 -1.40
CA ASP A 95 11.63 -0.42 -1.81
C ASP A 95 12.61 0.21 -2.84
N LYS A 96 12.38 1.46 -3.29
CA LYS A 96 13.30 2.20 -4.20
C LYS A 96 13.93 3.45 -3.58
N ALA A 97 13.95 3.55 -2.25
CA ALA A 97 14.59 4.65 -1.54
C ALA A 97 15.68 4.15 -0.57
N VAL A 98 16.75 3.60 -1.12
CA VAL A 98 18.08 3.64 -0.51
C VAL A 98 18.88 4.54 -1.46
N GLU A 99 18.87 5.86 -1.32
CA GLU A 99 19.68 6.74 -0.44
C GLU A 99 19.26 8.18 -0.83
N GLU A 100 19.14 9.24 -0.01
CA GLU A 100 19.54 9.59 1.34
C GLU A 100 18.45 10.53 1.92
N GLY A 101 17.94 10.29 3.13
CA GLY A 101 17.08 11.28 3.79
C GLY A 101 16.19 10.72 4.88
N LEU A 102 16.58 10.94 6.14
CA LEU A 102 15.87 10.68 7.41
C LEU A 102 14.45 10.11 7.24
N ASP A 103 14.26 8.87 7.67
CA ASP A 103 12.94 8.24 7.73
C ASP A 103 11.98 9.11 8.56
N LEU A 104 10.69 9.14 8.25
CA LEU A 104 9.74 9.90 9.07
C LEU A 104 9.80 9.46 10.53
N ASP A 105 10.03 8.17 10.77
CA ASP A 105 10.21 7.64 12.11
C ASP A 105 11.45 8.21 12.82
N ASP A 106 12.52 8.54 12.09
CA ASP A 106 13.67 9.24 12.65
C ASP A 106 13.32 10.68 13.10
N LEU A 107 12.45 11.36 12.37
CA LEU A 107 11.99 12.70 12.77
C LEU A 107 11.20 12.64 14.07
N PHE A 108 10.41 11.59 14.27
CA PHE A 108 9.60 11.40 15.46
C PHE A 108 10.35 10.70 16.61
N LYS A 109 11.65 10.38 16.48
CA LYS A 109 12.51 10.02 17.62
C LYS A 109 12.77 11.21 18.55
N SER A 110 12.78 12.43 18.00
CA SER A 110 12.91 13.69 18.74
C SER A 110 11.73 14.63 18.47
N PRO A 111 10.50 14.29 18.92
CA PRO A 111 9.35 15.14 18.72
C PRO A 111 9.49 16.42 19.55
N ASP A 112 8.96 17.54 19.04
CA ASP A 112 8.97 18.81 19.77
C ASP A 112 8.04 18.76 20.98
N LEU A 113 6.95 17.99 20.84
CA LEU A 113 6.00 17.74 21.92
C LEU A 113 5.46 16.32 21.83
N SER A 114 5.29 15.67 22.98
CA SER A 114 4.66 14.35 23.07
C SER A 114 3.71 14.32 24.26
N PHE A 115 2.50 13.80 24.05
CA PHE A 115 1.49 13.64 25.08
C PHE A 115 0.65 12.40 24.78
N GLY A 116 0.62 11.42 25.69
CA GLY A 116 -0.11 10.17 25.49
C GLY A 116 0.27 9.45 24.18
N GLN A 117 -0.72 9.16 23.35
CA GLN A 117 -0.53 8.55 22.03
C GLN A 117 -0.13 9.53 20.91
N PHE A 118 0.05 10.81 21.22
CA PHE A 118 0.34 11.88 20.25
C PHE A 118 1.82 12.27 20.26
N SER A 119 2.39 12.45 19.08
CA SER A 119 3.72 13.05 18.87
C SER A 119 3.59 14.19 17.87
N VAL A 120 4.20 15.34 18.14
CA VAL A 120 4.04 16.54 17.30
C VAL A 120 5.39 17.09 16.86
N LEU A 121 5.45 17.52 15.61
CA LEU A 121 6.54 18.27 15.01
C LEU A 121 6.01 19.60 14.49
N HIS A 122 6.63 20.70 14.90
CA HIS A 122 6.26 22.03 14.47
C HIS A 122 6.99 22.42 13.18
N ASP A 123 6.38 23.31 12.39
CA ASP A 123 7.06 23.94 11.26
C ASP A 123 8.29 24.71 11.77
N PRO A 124 9.49 24.50 11.20
CA PRO A 124 10.71 25.21 11.59
C PRO A 124 10.71 26.67 11.14
N THR A 125 9.77 27.10 10.28
CA THR A 125 9.68 28.50 9.88
C THR A 125 9.22 29.38 11.05
N PRO A 126 9.99 30.43 11.42
CA PRO A 126 9.64 31.32 12.52
C PRO A 126 8.53 32.28 12.07
N GLY A 127 7.28 31.85 12.12
CA GLY A 127 6.14 32.68 11.68
C GLY A 127 4.81 32.29 12.31
N SER A 128 4.35 33.12 13.26
CA SER A 128 2.98 33.20 13.82
C SER A 128 2.44 31.96 14.60
N PRO A 129 1.51 32.15 15.56
CA PRO A 129 0.85 31.06 16.29
C PRO A 129 -0.06 30.16 15.42
N ASP A 130 -0.29 30.55 14.17
CA ASP A 130 -1.09 29.82 13.19
C ASP A 130 -0.26 28.85 12.33
N SER A 131 1.04 28.70 12.63
CA SER A 131 1.90 27.78 11.90
C SER A 131 1.39 26.32 11.98
N THR A 132 1.43 25.64 10.84
CA THR A 132 0.97 24.25 10.74
C THR A 132 1.94 23.31 11.43
N SER A 133 1.43 22.36 12.19
CA SER A 133 2.19 21.33 12.88
C SER A 133 1.75 19.95 12.40
N LEU A 134 2.72 19.05 12.27
CA LEU A 134 2.47 17.66 11.91
C LEU A 134 2.27 16.85 13.19
N VAL A 135 1.10 16.26 13.35
CA VAL A 135 0.74 15.41 14.48
C VAL A 135 0.68 13.96 14.04
N ARG A 136 1.32 13.07 14.81
CA ARG A 136 1.26 11.62 14.68
C ARG A 136 0.49 11.04 15.86
N VAL A 137 -0.48 10.19 15.58
CA VAL A 137 -1.30 9.47 16.56
C VAL A 137 -1.04 7.97 16.40
N ARG A 138 -0.70 7.30 17.50
CA ARG A 138 -0.63 5.84 17.53
C ARG A 138 -2.03 5.26 17.70
N SER A 139 -2.57 4.59 16.68
CA SER A 139 -3.81 3.83 16.80
C SER A 139 -3.52 2.49 17.47
N SER A 140 -3.97 2.32 18.72
CA SER A 140 -3.85 1.05 19.44
C SER A 140 -5.10 0.20 19.18
N GLU A 141 -5.16 -0.46 18.02
CA GLU A 141 -6.10 -1.56 17.86
C GLU A 141 -5.52 -2.80 18.54
N ARG A 142 -6.13 -3.22 19.66
CA ARG A 142 -5.83 -4.52 20.27
C ARG A 142 -6.32 -5.63 19.34
N LYS A 143 -5.54 -5.98 18.33
CA LYS A 143 -5.63 -7.28 17.65
C LYS A 143 -4.24 -7.88 17.51
N LEU A 144 -4.17 -9.13 17.96
CA LEU A 144 -3.02 -10.01 18.08
C LEU A 144 -2.11 -9.93 16.84
N GLY A 145 -0.90 -9.40 17.01
CA GLY A 145 0.22 -9.58 16.06
C GLY A 145 0.38 -8.57 14.92
N SER A 146 -0.34 -7.44 14.88
CA SER A 146 -0.10 -6.40 13.87
C SER A 146 0.74 -5.25 14.42
N ASP A 147 1.69 -4.76 13.62
CA ASP A 147 2.45 -3.53 13.88
C ASP A 147 1.51 -2.37 14.22
N SER A 148 1.94 -1.52 15.17
CA SER A 148 1.16 -0.35 15.59
C SER A 148 0.92 0.58 14.41
N VAL A 149 -0.35 0.84 14.08
CA VAL A 149 -0.70 1.74 12.96
C VAL A 149 -0.55 3.18 13.43
N PHE A 150 0.21 3.97 12.67
CA PHE A 150 0.35 5.41 12.89
C PHE A 150 -0.52 6.20 11.92
N LEU A 151 -1.27 7.15 12.46
CA LEU A 151 -2.06 8.12 11.70
C LEU A 151 -1.44 9.50 11.83
N TYR A 152 -1.54 10.29 10.78
CA TYR A 152 -0.93 11.62 10.66
C TYR A 152 -2.01 12.66 10.36
N GLY A 153 -1.80 13.88 10.83
CA GLY A 153 -2.68 15.01 10.58
C GLY A 153 -1.94 16.33 10.65
N LEU A 154 -2.46 17.34 9.95
CA LEU A 154 -1.96 18.71 9.96
C LEU A 154 -2.88 19.57 10.82
N ILE A 155 -2.32 20.18 11.88
CA ILE A 155 -3.08 20.98 12.86
C ILE A 155 -2.28 22.25 13.19
N SER A 156 -2.94 23.39 13.39
CA SER A 156 -2.26 24.63 13.78
C SER A 156 -1.60 24.53 15.16
N LYS A 157 -0.48 25.21 15.35
CA LYS A 157 0.30 25.19 16.59
C LYS A 157 -0.52 25.59 17.83
N LYS A 158 -1.39 26.59 17.72
CA LYS A 158 -2.33 26.98 18.79
C LYS A 158 -3.16 25.80 19.30
N LEU A 159 -3.72 25.01 18.39
CA LEU A 159 -4.59 23.87 18.72
C LEU A 159 -3.80 22.71 19.33
N VAL A 160 -2.56 22.51 18.89
CA VAL A 160 -1.66 21.53 19.54
C VAL A 160 -1.47 21.88 21.02
N LEU A 161 -1.28 23.16 21.34
CA LEU A 161 -1.12 23.61 22.73
C LEU A 161 -2.41 23.40 23.53
N GLU A 162 -3.58 23.64 22.93
CA GLU A 162 -4.87 23.33 23.57
C GLU A 162 -5.02 21.83 23.85
N LEU A 163 -4.66 20.97 22.89
CA LEU A 163 -4.69 19.50 23.04
C LEU A 163 -3.74 18.99 24.13
N ALA A 164 -2.61 19.66 24.33
CA ALA A 164 -1.64 19.32 25.36
C ALA A 164 -2.16 19.57 26.78
N VAL A 165 -3.07 20.54 26.96
CA VAL A 165 -3.67 20.87 28.26
C VAL A 165 -4.80 19.91 28.63
N ILE A 166 -5.48 19.34 27.63
CA ILE A 166 -6.61 18.44 27.84
C ILE A 166 -6.12 17.10 28.38
N ASP A 167 -6.77 16.59 29.42
CA ASP A 167 -6.47 15.28 30.00
C ASP A 167 -7.33 14.17 29.38
N GLY A 168 -6.67 13.06 29.00
CA GLY A 168 -7.28 11.89 28.34
C GLY A 168 -7.23 11.89 26.81
N ASP A 169 -6.67 10.82 26.23
CA ASP A 169 -6.50 10.66 24.78
C ASP A 169 -7.83 10.61 24.01
N GLU A 170 -8.90 10.06 24.58
CA GLU A 170 -10.21 10.02 23.92
C GLU A 170 -10.82 11.42 23.76
N LYS A 171 -10.67 12.29 24.75
CA LYS A 171 -11.14 13.68 24.65
C LYS A 171 -10.33 14.47 23.62
N ARG A 172 -9.01 14.23 23.56
CA ARG A 172 -8.12 14.80 22.54
C ARG A 172 -8.54 14.37 21.14
N LEU A 173 -8.80 13.08 20.93
CA LEU A 173 -9.28 12.54 19.65
C LEU A 173 -10.66 13.10 19.28
N SER A 174 -11.59 13.16 20.23
CA SER A 174 -12.93 13.71 20.01
C SER A 174 -12.90 15.18 19.62
N LEU A 175 -11.97 15.97 20.19
CA LEU A 175 -11.81 17.38 19.83
C LEU A 175 -11.16 17.55 18.45
N LEU A 176 -10.22 16.69 18.09
CA LEU A 176 -9.65 16.65 16.74
C LEU A 176 -10.71 16.30 15.69
N SER A 177 -11.58 15.32 15.96
CA SER A 177 -12.64 14.94 15.04
C SER A 177 -13.75 15.99 14.98
N SER A 178 -14.15 16.55 16.12
CA SER A 178 -15.32 17.42 16.22
C SER A 178 -15.04 18.90 15.93
N SER A 179 -13.88 19.44 16.32
CA SER A 179 -13.64 20.90 16.23
C SER A 179 -13.00 21.34 14.92
N LEU A 180 -12.38 20.42 14.16
CA LEU A 180 -11.60 20.78 12.98
C LEU A 180 -11.93 20.00 11.71
N GLY A 181 -12.69 18.91 11.79
CA GLY A 181 -12.87 18.02 10.64
C GLY A 181 -11.53 17.50 10.09
N THR A 182 -10.45 17.56 10.88
CA THR A 182 -9.11 17.14 10.47
C THR A 182 -9.12 15.64 10.27
N LYS A 183 -9.05 15.23 9.01
CA LYS A 183 -8.98 13.83 8.63
C LYS A 183 -7.60 13.30 8.98
N LEU A 184 -7.53 12.47 10.03
CA LEU A 184 -6.35 11.66 10.28
C LEU A 184 -6.18 10.66 9.13
N VAL A 185 -4.99 10.63 8.55
CA VAL A 185 -4.67 9.85 7.36
C VAL A 185 -3.45 8.97 7.62
N GLY A 186 -3.33 7.85 6.92
CA GLY A 186 -2.07 7.08 6.93
C GLY A 186 -0.94 7.88 6.26
N ARG A 187 0.30 7.39 6.35
CA ARG A 187 1.50 8.00 5.73
C ARG A 187 1.27 8.45 4.28
N ASN A 188 0.58 7.62 3.50
CA ASN A 188 0.35 7.82 2.06
C ASN A 188 -0.90 8.66 1.75
N GLY A 189 -1.60 9.12 2.77
CA GLY A 189 -2.79 9.97 2.63
C GLY A 189 -2.54 11.44 2.98
N LEU A 190 -1.30 11.84 3.28
CA LEU A 190 -0.97 13.25 3.47
C LEU A 190 -1.15 14.02 2.16
N SER A 191 -1.68 15.24 2.28
CA SER A 191 -1.77 16.17 1.15
C SER A 191 -0.38 16.67 0.74
N SER A 192 -0.27 17.30 -0.43
CA SER A 192 0.98 17.97 -0.88
C SER A 192 1.53 18.93 0.18
N GLN A 193 0.66 19.67 0.85
CA GLN A 193 1.03 20.56 1.97
C GLN A 193 1.72 19.82 3.14
N GLY A 194 1.32 18.58 3.38
CA GLY A 194 1.91 17.73 4.42
C GLY A 194 3.32 17.25 4.03
N GLU A 195 3.51 16.85 2.78
CA GLU A 195 4.84 16.47 2.27
C GLU A 195 5.79 17.68 2.23
N ASP A 196 5.31 18.86 1.88
CA ASP A 196 6.09 20.10 1.90
C ASP A 196 6.52 20.47 3.33
N LEU A 197 5.65 20.26 4.32
CA LEU A 197 6.00 20.46 5.73
C LEU A 197 7.06 19.45 6.20
N ILE A 198 6.91 18.17 5.83
CA ILE A 198 7.87 17.13 6.15
C ILE A 198 9.26 17.47 5.58
N SER A 199 9.34 17.88 4.31
CA SER A 199 10.62 18.23 3.68
C SER A 199 11.31 19.39 4.40
N ARG A 200 10.55 20.41 4.81
CA ARG A 200 11.07 21.55 5.60
C ARG A 200 11.58 21.10 6.97
N ILE A 201 10.85 20.24 7.67
CA ILE A 201 11.27 19.68 8.97
C ILE A 201 12.54 18.84 8.80
N LYS A 202 12.63 18.00 7.75
CA LYS A 202 13.84 17.22 7.43
C LYS A 202 15.04 18.13 7.20
N ALA A 203 14.88 19.19 6.41
CA ALA A 203 15.94 20.16 6.12
C ALA A 203 16.41 20.91 7.38
N ALA A 204 15.50 21.28 8.28
CA ALA A 204 15.86 21.92 9.54
C ALA A 204 16.64 20.97 10.47
N LYS A 205 16.19 19.71 10.60
CA LYS A 205 16.87 18.72 11.44
C LYS A 205 18.22 18.26 10.88
N SER A 206 18.39 18.20 9.56
CA SER A 206 19.67 17.88 8.93
C SER A 206 20.69 19.02 9.09
N SER A 207 20.25 20.27 9.03
CA SER A 207 21.09 21.45 9.28
C SER A 207 21.67 21.45 10.71
N GLY A 208 20.85 21.11 11.71
CA GLY A 208 21.32 20.97 13.10
C GLY A 208 22.30 19.81 13.31
N LYS A 209 22.13 18.70 12.57
CA LYS A 209 23.04 17.53 12.63
C LYS A 209 24.42 17.84 12.02
N ASN A 210 24.46 18.67 10.98
CA ASN A 210 25.72 19.14 10.38
C ASN A 210 26.46 20.14 11.27
N TYR A 211 25.74 20.98 12.01
CA TYR A 211 26.36 21.90 12.98
C TYR A 211 26.93 21.16 14.20
N ALA A 212 26.23 20.13 14.70
CA ALA A 212 26.74 19.29 15.79
C ALA A 212 27.99 18.49 15.39
N ARG A 213 28.06 18.00 14.15
CA ARG A 213 29.22 17.27 13.62
C ARG A 213 30.44 18.16 13.37
N ASN A 214 30.24 19.45 13.06
CA ASN A 214 31.32 20.41 12.81
C ASN A 214 31.88 21.09 14.07
N ASN A 215 31.21 20.96 15.22
CA ASN A 215 31.63 21.58 16.48
C ASN A 215 32.29 20.59 17.45
N GLU A 216 32.52 19.34 17.03
CA GLU A 216 33.29 18.38 17.78
C GLU A 216 34.78 18.75 17.65
N TRP A 217 35.24 19.57 18.60
CA TRP A 217 36.62 20.00 18.79
C TRP A 217 37.58 18.81 18.70
N ASN A 218 38.36 18.76 17.64
CA ASN A 218 39.49 17.84 17.52
C ASN A 218 40.71 18.48 18.22
N PRO A 219 41.20 17.98 19.36
CA PRO A 219 42.47 18.47 19.89
C PRO A 219 43.62 18.09 18.92
N PRO A 220 44.63 18.95 18.76
CA PRO A 220 45.68 18.75 17.77
C PRO A 220 46.54 17.54 18.11
N CYS A 221 46.87 16.81 17.06
CA CYS A 221 47.72 15.63 17.01
C CYS A 221 48.97 15.72 17.90
N LEU A 222 49.22 14.67 18.69
CA LEU A 222 50.58 14.29 19.07
C LEU A 222 50.81 12.80 18.83
N ALA A 223 51.67 12.56 17.84
CA ALA A 223 52.71 11.55 17.77
C ALA A 223 52.34 10.07 18.01
N SER A 224 52.41 9.33 16.90
CA SER A 224 53.23 8.13 16.70
C SER A 224 53.62 7.33 17.95
N LEU A 225 53.20 6.07 18.01
CA LEU A 225 54.14 5.01 18.39
C LEU A 225 53.73 3.66 17.80
N VAL A 226 54.59 3.19 16.90
CA VAL A 226 54.73 1.82 16.42
C VAL A 226 54.88 0.88 17.61
N TRP A 227 54.19 -0.26 17.59
CA TRP A 227 54.57 -1.41 18.42
C TRP A 227 54.74 -2.65 17.55
N THR A 228 55.99 -3.09 17.47
CA THR A 228 56.42 -4.41 17.04
C THR A 228 56.77 -5.21 18.29
N PHE A 229 56.38 -6.50 18.29
CA PHE A 229 56.80 -7.61 19.18
C PHE A 229 56.41 -7.58 20.67
N CYS A 230 55.62 -8.58 21.08
CA CYS A 230 56.18 -9.85 21.54
C CYS A 230 55.33 -11.02 21.01
#